data_AF-A0A2W4W0P4-F1
#
_entry.id   AF-A0A2W4W0P4-F1
#
_cell.length_a   1.000
_cell.length_b   1.000
_cell.length_c   1.000
_cell.angle_alpha   90.00
_cell.angle_beta   90.00
_cell.angle_gamma   90.00
#
_symmetry.space_group_name_H-M   'P 1'
#
loop_
_entity.id
_entity.type
_entity.pdbx_description
1 polymer ?
#
loop_
_entity_poly.entity_id
_entity_poly.type
_entity_poly.pdbx_seq_one_letter_code
_entity_poly.pdbx_strand_id
1 'polypeptide(L)'
;MTDAVETVKKSVEKNTAAAQAQAEKVQAAGTKVLREGLEKTSASMTEISAQSKQNLEALTASATAAQKGAEALSKQALEYSKSSWEQSVAAAQTIAQARSVQEMIELQTNYAKSAMEVYMSEVSKMTEIMTSSVKDSFKPINERMTASVEKLQAAR
;
A
#
# COMPACT_ATOMS: atom_id res chain seq x y z
N MET A 1 -2.99 -39.59 -76.01
CA MET A 1 -2.76 -38.14 -75.75
C MET A 1 -3.82 -37.54 -74.82
N THR A 2 -5.03 -38.09 -74.77
CA THR A 2 -6.16 -37.59 -73.95
C THR A 2 -5.94 -37.72 -72.44
N ASP A 3 -5.40 -38.85 -71.95
CA ASP A 3 -5.18 -39.08 -70.51
C ASP A 3 -4.11 -38.16 -69.89
N ALA A 4 -3.09 -37.79 -70.66
CA ALA A 4 -2.04 -36.88 -70.22
C ALA A 4 -2.59 -35.45 -70.02
N VAL A 5 -3.48 -35.00 -70.90
CA VAL A 5 -4.13 -33.68 -70.82
C VAL A 5 -5.07 -33.61 -69.61
N GLU A 6 -5.83 -34.67 -69.35
CA GLU A 6 -6.74 -34.72 -68.19
C GLU A 6 -5.97 -34.78 -66.85
N THR A 7 -4.84 -35.50 -66.82
CA THR A 7 -3.95 -35.57 -65.63
C THR A 7 -3.30 -34.23 -65.32
N VAL A 8 -2.86 -33.50 -66.36
CA VAL A 8 -2.33 -32.14 -66.22
C VAL A 8 -3.42 -31.19 -65.72
N LYS A 9 -4.64 -31.25 -66.28
CA LYS A 9 -5.77 -30.41 -65.86
C LYS A 9 -6.12 -30.62 -64.39
N LYS A 10 -6.26 -31.88 -63.94
CA LYS A 10 -6.51 -32.23 -62.53
C LYS A 10 -5.38 -31.78 -61.59
N SER A 11 -4.13 -31.84 -62.04
CA SER A 11 -2.99 -31.38 -61.26
C SER A 11 -2.96 -29.86 -61.10
N VAL A 12 -3.30 -29.11 -62.17
CA VAL A 12 -3.44 -27.65 -62.12
C VAL A 12 -4.57 -27.24 -61.18
N GLU A 13 -5.77 -27.83 -61.33
CA GLU A 13 -6.93 -27.54 -60.48
C GLU A 13 -6.66 -27.82 -58.99
N LYS A 14 -6.00 -28.96 -58.68
CA LYS A 14 -5.61 -29.32 -57.32
C LYS A 14 -4.60 -28.32 -56.74
N ASN A 15 -3.60 -27.91 -57.53
CA ASN A 15 -2.60 -26.94 -57.10
C ASN A 15 -3.21 -25.55 -56.89
N THR A 16 -4.16 -25.13 -57.72
CA THR A 16 -4.88 -23.86 -57.55
C THR A 16 -5.77 -23.88 -56.30
N ALA A 17 -6.50 -24.97 -56.06
CA ALA A 17 -7.32 -25.12 -54.85
C ALA A 17 -6.45 -25.17 -53.57
N ALA A 18 -5.31 -25.85 -53.62
CA ALA A 18 -4.35 -25.86 -52.51
C ALA A 18 -3.76 -24.48 -52.25
N ALA A 19 -3.41 -23.73 -53.30
CA ALA A 19 -2.92 -22.35 -53.18
C ALA A 19 -3.98 -21.41 -52.59
N GLN A 20 -5.25 -21.53 -53.00
CA GLN A 20 -6.37 -20.77 -52.44
C GLN A 20 -6.62 -21.12 -50.96
N ALA A 21 -6.66 -22.40 -50.61
CA ALA A 21 -6.82 -22.82 -49.21
C ALA A 21 -5.65 -22.38 -48.32
N GLN A 22 -4.43 -22.34 -48.87
CA GLN A 22 -3.25 -21.82 -48.18
C GLN A 22 -3.34 -20.30 -48.00
N ALA A 23 -3.79 -19.56 -49.01
CA ALA A 23 -4.02 -18.13 -48.92
C ALA A 23 -5.10 -17.77 -47.88
N GLU A 24 -6.23 -18.50 -47.85
CA GLU A 24 -7.28 -18.34 -46.84
C GLU A 24 -6.77 -18.64 -45.43
N LYS A 25 -5.96 -19.70 -45.24
CA LYS A 25 -5.32 -20.00 -43.95
C LYS A 25 -4.38 -18.89 -43.49
N VAL A 26 -3.56 -18.35 -44.40
CA VAL A 26 -2.63 -17.25 -44.11
C VAL A 26 -3.41 -15.98 -43.75
N GLN A 27 -4.48 -15.68 -44.48
CA GLN A 27 -5.33 -14.52 -44.20
C GLN A 27 -6.10 -14.66 -42.87
N ALA A 28 -6.63 -15.84 -42.57
CA ALA A 28 -7.29 -16.15 -41.31
C ALA A 28 -6.32 -16.10 -40.11
N ALA A 29 -5.11 -16.66 -40.27
CA ALA A 29 -4.05 -16.58 -39.25
C ALA A 29 -3.61 -15.12 -39.03
N GLY A 30 -3.40 -14.34 -40.10
CA GLY A 30 -3.06 -12.92 -40.01
C GLY A 30 -4.14 -12.09 -39.31
N THR A 31 -5.41 -12.36 -39.62
CA THR A 31 -6.55 -11.69 -38.97
C THR A 31 -6.67 -12.07 -37.48
N LYS A 32 -6.41 -13.34 -37.13
CA LYS A 32 -6.40 -13.81 -35.74
C LYS A 32 -5.28 -13.16 -34.94
N VAL A 33 -4.05 -13.15 -35.46
CA VAL A 33 -2.89 -12.51 -34.80
C VAL A 33 -3.12 -11.01 -34.61
N LEU A 34 -3.73 -10.33 -35.59
CA LEU A 34 -4.07 -8.92 -35.47
C LEU A 34 -5.11 -8.68 -34.36
N ARG A 35 -6.18 -9.50 -34.28
CA ARG A 35 -7.19 -9.38 -33.22
C ARG A 35 -6.60 -9.66 -31.84
N GLU A 36 -5.86 -10.74 -31.67
CA GLU A 36 -5.17 -11.07 -30.41
C GLU A 36 -4.18 -9.98 -30.01
N GLY A 37 -3.48 -9.39 -30.99
CA GLY A 37 -2.60 -8.24 -30.77
C GLY A 37 -3.35 -7.01 -30.25
N LEU A 38 -4.48 -6.66 -30.87
CA LEU A 38 -5.33 -5.55 -30.45
C LEU A 38 -5.94 -5.78 -29.06
N GLU A 39 -6.45 -6.98 -28.79
CA GLU A 39 -6.98 -7.37 -27.48
C GLU A 39 -5.90 -7.29 -26.40
N LYS A 40 -4.70 -7.81 -26.68
CA LYS A 40 -3.55 -7.75 -25.76
C LYS A 40 -3.10 -6.32 -25.49
N THR A 41 -3.02 -5.48 -26.51
CA THR A 41 -2.68 -4.05 -26.35
C THR A 41 -3.75 -3.33 -25.52
N SER A 42 -5.03 -3.55 -25.83
CA SER A 42 -6.14 -2.97 -25.06
C SER A 42 -6.10 -3.40 -23.60
N ALA A 43 -5.96 -4.70 -23.33
CA ALA A 43 -5.85 -5.24 -21.98
C ALA A 43 -4.65 -4.66 -21.22
N SER A 44 -3.50 -4.55 -21.90
CA SER A 44 -2.27 -3.97 -21.33
C SER A 44 -2.45 -2.48 -20.98
N MET A 45 -3.14 -1.70 -21.82
CA MET A 45 -3.43 -0.29 -21.52
C MET A 45 -4.35 -0.14 -20.32
N THR A 46 -5.41 -0.95 -20.22
CA THR A 46 -6.31 -0.96 -19.06
C THR A 46 -5.56 -1.36 -17.78
N GLU A 47 -4.68 -2.35 -17.86
CA GLU A 47 -3.89 -2.79 -16.70
C GLU A 47 -2.90 -1.71 -16.24
N ILE A 48 -2.17 -1.07 -17.15
CA ILE A 48 -1.24 0.02 -16.80
C ILE A 48 -2.00 1.17 -16.12
N SER A 49 -3.17 1.54 -16.65
CA SER A 49 -4.01 2.58 -16.06
C SER A 49 -4.48 2.19 -14.65
N ALA A 50 -4.94 0.95 -14.47
CA ALA A 50 -5.36 0.43 -13.17
C ALA A 50 -4.21 0.39 -12.15
N GLN A 51 -3.02 -0.06 -12.56
CA GLN A 51 -1.84 -0.10 -11.70
C GLN A 51 -1.40 1.32 -11.28
N SER A 52 -1.42 2.28 -12.21
CA SER A 52 -1.12 3.69 -11.92
C SER A 52 -2.10 4.25 -10.88
N LYS A 53 -3.41 4.02 -11.05
CA LYS A 53 -4.43 4.42 -10.09
C LYS A 53 -4.19 3.82 -8.70
N GLN A 54 -3.96 2.50 -8.63
CA GLN A 54 -3.71 1.81 -7.36
C GLN A 54 -2.45 2.31 -6.65
N ASN A 55 -1.42 2.72 -7.40
CA ASN A 55 -0.21 3.30 -6.82
C ASN A 55 -0.49 4.69 -6.22
N LEU A 56 -1.30 5.52 -6.89
CA LEU A 56 -1.73 6.82 -6.34
C LEU A 56 -2.61 6.65 -5.11
N GLU A 57 -3.52 5.67 -5.11
CA GLU A 57 -4.34 5.33 -3.95
C GLU A 57 -3.47 4.89 -2.76
N ALA A 58 -2.44 4.06 -3.00
CA ALA A 58 -1.51 3.64 -1.97
C ALA A 58 -0.74 4.83 -1.38
N LEU A 59 -0.23 5.74 -2.22
CA LEU A 59 0.44 6.96 -1.75
C LEU A 59 -0.49 7.85 -0.92
N THR A 60 -1.74 7.99 -1.35
CA THR A 60 -2.75 8.77 -0.62
C THR A 60 -3.08 8.13 0.73
N ALA A 61 -3.22 6.80 0.77
CA ALA A 61 -3.42 6.05 1.99
C ALA A 61 -2.22 6.19 2.95
N SER A 62 -0.99 6.11 2.44
CA SER A 62 0.25 6.34 3.20
C SER A 62 0.29 7.74 3.81
N ALA A 63 -0.04 8.78 3.04
CA ALA A 63 -0.10 10.15 3.53
C ALA A 63 -1.18 10.33 4.60
N THR A 64 -2.34 9.71 4.40
CA THR A 64 -3.43 9.72 5.39
C THR A 64 -3.01 9.03 6.69
N ALA A 65 -2.29 7.91 6.62
CA ALA A 65 -1.78 7.22 7.80
C ALA A 65 -0.74 8.07 8.54
N ALA A 66 0.17 8.72 7.82
CA ALA A 66 1.14 9.64 8.41
C ALA A 66 0.45 10.83 9.12
N GLN A 67 -0.59 11.40 8.50
CA GLN A 67 -1.38 12.47 9.09
C GLN A 67 -2.05 12.03 10.40
N LYS A 68 -2.66 10.84 10.44
CA LYS A 68 -3.24 10.28 11.67
C LYS A 68 -2.20 10.09 12.77
N GLY A 69 -0.98 9.69 12.40
CA GLY A 69 0.15 9.62 13.33
C GLY A 69 0.48 10.97 13.96
N ALA A 70 0.54 12.03 13.16
CA ALA A 70 0.75 13.39 13.64
C ALA A 70 -0.39 13.90 14.54
N GLU A 71 -1.65 13.58 14.19
CA GLU A 71 -2.81 13.88 15.03
C GLU A 71 -2.73 13.15 16.38
N ALA A 72 -2.32 11.88 16.39
CA ALA A 72 -2.13 11.10 17.61
C ALA A 72 -1.03 11.70 18.52
N LEU A 73 0.11 12.10 17.96
CA LEU A 73 1.17 12.80 18.71
C LEU A 73 0.68 14.10 19.32
N SER A 74 -0.07 14.89 18.53
CA SER A 74 -0.62 16.17 19.00
C SER A 74 -1.60 15.97 20.16
N LYS A 75 -2.47 14.95 20.05
CA LYS A 75 -3.38 14.57 21.14
C LYS A 75 -2.62 14.13 22.39
N GLN A 76 -1.57 13.33 22.22
CA GLN A 76 -0.75 12.84 23.32
C GLN A 76 -0.06 13.99 24.06
N ALA A 77 0.49 14.98 23.34
CA ALA A 77 1.08 16.18 23.93
C ALA A 77 0.07 17.02 24.75
N LEU A 78 -1.18 17.11 24.29
CA LEU A 78 -2.25 17.77 25.04
C LEU A 78 -2.62 16.99 26.32
N GLU A 79 -2.72 15.66 26.24
CA GLU A 79 -2.97 14.80 27.40
C GLU A 79 -1.86 14.91 28.44
N TYR A 80 -0.59 14.90 28.02
CA TYR A 80 0.55 15.12 28.91
C TYR A 80 0.48 16.48 29.60
N SER A 81 0.25 17.55 28.83
CA SER A 81 0.15 18.92 29.37
C SER A 81 -0.95 19.03 30.43
N LYS A 82 -2.11 18.40 30.18
CA LYS A 82 -3.21 18.35 31.14
C LYS A 82 -2.82 17.58 32.40
N SER A 83 -2.21 16.40 32.25
CA SER A 83 -1.77 15.57 33.38
C SER A 83 -0.72 16.29 34.25
N SER A 84 0.27 16.94 33.62
CA SER A 84 1.29 17.73 34.33
C SER A 84 0.69 18.90 35.09
N TRP A 85 -0.31 19.59 34.51
CA TRP A 85 -1.01 20.67 35.19
C TRP A 85 -1.78 20.17 36.41
N GLU A 86 -2.58 19.11 36.26
CA GLU A 86 -3.35 18.50 37.35
C GLU A 86 -2.44 18.05 38.51
N GLN A 87 -1.31 17.40 38.20
CA GLN A 87 -0.31 17.01 39.19
C GLN A 87 0.33 18.20 39.90
N SER A 88 0.67 19.26 39.17
CA SER A 88 1.27 20.47 39.75
C SER A 88 0.31 21.16 40.72
N VAL A 89 -0.96 21.28 40.35
CA VAL A 89 -2.00 21.84 41.22
C VAL A 89 -2.20 20.98 42.47
N ALA A 90 -2.27 19.65 42.31
CA ALA A 90 -2.40 18.73 43.45
C ALA A 90 -1.20 18.81 44.40
N ALA A 91 0.02 18.89 43.85
CA ALA A 91 1.24 19.05 44.64
C ALA A 91 1.24 20.37 45.42
N ALA A 92 0.86 21.48 44.76
CA ALA A 92 0.77 22.78 45.42
C ALA A 92 -0.25 22.79 46.57
N GLN A 93 -1.44 22.20 46.36
CA GLN A 93 -2.46 22.09 47.41
C GLN A 93 -1.98 21.25 48.59
N THR A 94 -1.24 20.17 48.33
CA THR A 94 -0.75 19.26 49.36
C THR A 94 0.40 19.90 50.16
N ILE A 95 1.36 20.54 49.47
CA ILE A 95 2.46 21.26 50.11
C ILE A 95 1.94 22.42 50.96
N ALA A 96 0.91 23.14 50.50
CA ALA A 96 0.29 24.23 51.26
C ALA A 96 -0.35 23.76 52.60
N GLN A 97 -0.63 22.47 52.75
CA GLN A 97 -1.20 21.88 53.96
C GLN A 97 -0.13 21.27 54.89
N ALA A 98 1.14 21.25 54.47
CA ALA A 98 2.24 20.68 55.25
C ALA A 98 2.46 21.46 56.56
N ARG A 99 2.62 20.74 57.67
CA ARG A 99 2.77 21.30 59.02
C ARG A 99 4.22 21.33 59.48
N SER A 100 5.14 20.75 58.72
CA SER A 100 6.57 20.71 59.01
C SER A 100 7.42 20.67 57.75
N VAL A 101 8.71 21.00 57.89
CA VAL A 101 9.69 20.86 56.80
C VAL A 101 9.89 19.39 56.40
N GLN A 102 9.83 18.47 57.36
CA GLN A 102 9.96 17.03 57.10
C GLN A 102 8.83 16.54 56.18
N GLU A 103 7.59 16.91 56.50
CA GLU A 103 6.41 16.60 55.69
C GLU A 103 6.49 17.23 54.29
N MET A 104 6.99 18.47 54.20
CA MET A 104 7.22 19.12 52.90
C MET A 104 8.24 18.34 52.03
N ILE A 105 9.33 17.85 52.61
CA ILE A 105 10.34 17.05 51.89
C ILE A 105 9.74 15.73 51.39
N GLU A 106 8.94 15.06 52.22
CA GLU A 106 8.25 13.83 51.82
C GLU A 106 7.28 14.08 50.66
N LEU A 107 6.47 15.14 50.74
CA LEU A 107 5.53 15.52 49.69
C LEU A 107 6.23 15.88 48.38
N GLN A 108 7.32 16.65 48.45
CA GLN A 108 8.12 16.99 47.28
C GLN A 108 8.76 15.74 46.65
N THR A 109 9.21 14.79 47.47
CA THR A 109 9.77 13.50 47.00
C THR A 109 8.71 12.67 46.29
N ASN A 110 7.50 12.59 46.84
CA ASN A 110 6.38 11.87 46.23
C ASN A 110 5.94 12.52 44.91
N TYR A 111 5.87 13.85 44.86
CA TYR A 111 5.62 14.57 43.61
C TYR A 111 6.69 14.25 42.56
N ALA A 112 7.98 14.30 42.92
CA ALA A 112 9.06 13.98 42.00
C ALA A 112 8.96 12.54 41.45
N LYS A 113 8.62 11.57 42.29
CA LYS A 113 8.38 10.19 41.85
C LYS A 113 7.21 10.10 40.87
N SER A 114 6.07 10.70 41.19
CA SER A 114 4.89 10.69 40.32
C SER A 114 5.16 11.38 38.97
N ALA A 115 5.87 12.52 38.99
CA ALA A 115 6.26 13.22 37.78
C ALA A 115 7.19 12.37 36.90
N MET A 116 8.12 11.61 37.49
CA MET A 116 8.96 10.66 36.75
C MET A 116 8.17 9.52 36.13
N GLU A 117 7.21 8.95 36.85
CA GLU A 117 6.34 7.88 36.32
C GLU A 117 5.52 8.35 35.13
N VAL A 118 4.94 9.55 35.23
CA VAL A 118 4.16 10.16 34.13
C VAL A 118 5.05 10.46 32.93
N TYR A 119 6.24 11.00 33.15
CA TYR A 119 7.20 11.24 32.08
C TYR A 119 7.61 9.95 31.36
N MET A 120 7.92 8.87 32.09
CA MET A 120 8.27 7.59 31.48
C MET A 120 7.09 6.99 30.71
N SER A 121 5.87 7.13 31.22
CA SER A 121 4.66 6.74 30.50
C SER A 121 4.51 7.50 29.18
N GLU A 122 4.75 8.81 29.20
CA GLU A 122 4.69 9.67 28.02
C GLU A 122 5.72 9.29 26.96
N VAL A 123 6.98 9.08 27.36
CA VAL A 123 8.05 8.63 26.45
C VAL A 123 7.69 7.30 25.79
N SER A 124 7.12 6.37 26.56
CA SER A 124 6.70 5.06 26.04
C SER A 124 5.59 5.21 25.01
N LYS A 125 4.55 5.99 25.31
CA LYS A 125 3.43 6.25 24.40
C LYS A 125 3.87 6.97 23.12
N MET A 126 4.71 7.99 23.24
CA MET A 126 5.24 8.72 22.07
C MET A 126 6.03 7.78 21.16
N THR A 127 6.85 6.89 21.74
CA THR A 127 7.61 5.89 20.98
C THR A 127 6.70 4.90 20.25
N GLU A 128 5.63 4.44 20.91
CA GLU A 128 4.63 3.56 20.31
C GLU A 128 3.88 4.25 19.15
N ILE A 129 3.44 5.50 19.35
CA ILE A 129 2.79 6.29 18.31
C ILE A 129 3.73 6.49 17.11
N MET A 130 4.99 6.87 17.34
CA MET A 130 5.96 7.06 16.26
C MET A 130 6.19 5.76 15.48
N THR A 131 6.39 4.64 16.19
CA THR A 131 6.66 3.35 15.57
C THR A 131 5.47 2.85 14.75
N SER A 132 4.26 2.93 15.32
CA SER A 132 3.02 2.56 14.62
C SER A 132 2.77 3.47 13.41
N SER A 133 2.95 4.78 13.55
CA SER A 133 2.77 5.75 12.45
C SER A 133 3.68 5.45 11.26
N VAL A 134 4.96 5.15 11.52
CA VAL A 134 5.89 4.73 10.45
C VAL A 134 5.40 3.44 9.79
N LYS A 135 5.09 2.41 10.59
CA LYS A 135 4.63 1.13 10.07
C LYS A 135 3.37 1.26 9.21
N ASP A 136 2.38 2.00 9.69
CA ASP A 136 1.11 2.20 9.02
C ASP A 136 1.25 3.05 7.76
N SER A 137 2.19 4.01 7.76
CA SER A 137 2.51 4.82 6.57
C SER A 137 3.11 3.98 5.44
N PHE A 138 3.94 2.98 5.76
CA PHE A 138 4.55 2.11 4.74
C PHE A 138 3.68 0.92 4.32
N LYS A 139 2.68 0.57 5.13
CA LYS A 139 1.82 -0.60 4.88
C LYS A 139 1.17 -0.61 3.48
N PRO A 140 0.56 0.50 2.97
CA PRO A 140 -0.06 0.50 1.64
C PRO A 140 0.94 0.21 0.51
N ILE A 141 2.17 0.72 0.64
CA ILE A 141 3.24 0.48 -0.35
C ILE A 141 3.67 -0.99 -0.31
N ASN A 142 3.82 -1.57 0.89
CA ASN A 142 4.15 -2.98 1.04
C ASN A 142 3.06 -3.88 0.44
N GLU A 143 1.79 -3.55 0.64
CA GLU A 143 0.66 -4.28 0.02
C GLU A 143 0.71 -4.22 -1.51
N ARG A 144 1.09 -3.07 -2.10
CA ARG A 144 1.30 -2.95 -3.56
C ARG A 144 2.44 -3.82 -4.05
N MET A 145 3.54 -3.89 -3.31
CA MET A 145 4.68 -4.77 -3.63
C MET A 145 4.25 -6.23 -3.61
N THR A 146 3.58 -6.68 -2.54
CA THR A 146 3.07 -8.04 -2.41
C THR A 146 2.11 -8.40 -3.54
N ALA A 147 1.13 -7.53 -3.84
CA ALA A 147 0.18 -7.76 -4.93
C ALA A 147 0.88 -7.85 -6.30
N SER A 148 1.97 -7.11 -6.50
CA SER A 148 2.75 -7.18 -7.74
C SER A 148 3.51 -8.51 -7.84
N VAL A 149 4.08 -9.00 -6.74
CA VAL A 149 4.74 -10.31 -6.67
C VAL A 149 3.74 -11.45 -6.92
N GLU A 150 2.56 -11.40 -6.31
CA GLU A 150 1.49 -12.40 -6.52
C GLU A 150 1.03 -12.45 -7.98
N LYS A 151 0.88 -11.29 -8.64
CA LYS A 151 0.59 -11.23 -10.08
C LYS A 151 1.66 -11.89 -10.94
N LEU A 152 2.94 -11.65 -10.63
CA LEU A 152 4.06 -12.29 -11.35
C LEU A 152 4.10 -13.80 -11.13
N GLN A 153 3.74 -14.26 -9.93
CA GLN A 153 3.63 -15.69 -9.63
C GLN A 153 2.45 -16.33 -10.37
N ALA A 154 1.30 -15.68 -10.44
CA ALA A 154 0.11 -16.17 -11.13
C ALA A 154 0.27 -16.21 -12.67
N ALA A 155 1.24 -15.47 -13.22
CA ALA A 155 1.57 -15.44 -14.64
C ALA A 155 2.62 -16.49 -15.06
N ARG A 156 3.19 -17.25 -14.13
CA ARG A 156 4.08 -18.40 -14.39
C ARG A 156 3.27 -19.69 -14.48
#